data_AF-A0A6P6Y8Z8-F1
#
_entry.id   AF-A0A6P6Y8Z8-F1
#
_cell.length_a   1.000
_cell.length_b   1.000
_cell.length_c   1.000
_cell.angle_alpha   90.00
_cell.angle_beta   90.00
_cell.angle_gamma   90.00
#
_symmetry.space_group_name_H-M   'P 1'
#
loop_
_entity.id
_entity.type
_entity.pdbx_description
1 polymer ?
#
loop_
_entity_poly.entity_id
_entity_poly.type
_entity_poly.pdbx_seq_one_letter_code
_entity_poly.pdbx_strand_id
1 'polypeptide(L)'
;MKFLMKNSWSSIQKPLSNAFDDDWQWNSDDRSDAVRILNNGRIVNFHIDWSSGTAAIRGNKPINIYRNCKYYWEVLLKDRIFGTSMMIGLTTSKAKLYSDSYINLIGENKFGWGLSHKGLVWHNNQWRQYTKPFQENCSTLIGCLYDGHNGTITYYKDGQCLGIAFGGLDSIDDYLYPTISSTAAQSQFILITAKREFLNLQDRCRHVLRQSYSFEHHYGWQQILPKRIFQYLILHEEESESIEFNQQQNQVK
;
A
#
# COMPACT_ATOMS: atom_id res chain seq x y z
N MET A 1 3.59 -23.80 26.75
CA MET A 1 3.46 -24.67 25.56
C MET A 1 4.16 -23.97 24.40
N LYS A 2 5.41 -24.32 24.09
CA LYS A 2 6.19 -23.72 23.00
C LYS A 2 5.68 -24.31 21.68
N PHE A 3 5.08 -23.49 20.82
CA PHE A 3 4.76 -23.92 19.46
C PHE A 3 6.05 -24.09 18.67
N LEU A 4 6.40 -25.34 18.40
CA LEU A 4 7.42 -25.73 17.45
C LEU A 4 6.91 -25.39 16.04
N MET A 5 7.27 -24.20 15.54
CA MET A 5 7.24 -23.96 14.09
C MET A 5 8.30 -24.86 13.46
N LYS A 6 7.87 -25.94 12.81
CA LYS A 6 8.73 -26.74 11.96
C LYS A 6 9.23 -25.86 10.81
N ASN A 7 10.50 -25.49 10.92
CA ASN A 7 11.31 -24.89 9.86
C ASN A 7 11.35 -25.85 8.66
N SER A 8 10.67 -25.49 7.58
CA SER A 8 11.01 -25.92 6.22
C SER A 8 10.60 -24.85 5.22
N TRP A 9 11.06 -23.61 5.45
CA TRP A 9 11.05 -22.58 4.41
C TRP A 9 12.40 -22.68 3.70
N SER A 10 12.45 -23.48 2.63
CA SER A 10 13.48 -23.32 1.60
C SER A 10 13.52 -21.84 1.21
N SER A 11 14.72 -21.30 1.02
CA SER A 11 15.07 -19.89 0.79
C SER A 11 14.27 -19.21 -0.33
N ILE A 12 13.00 -18.88 -0.07
CA ILE A 12 12.23 -17.98 -0.90
C ILE A 12 12.80 -16.59 -0.62
N GLN A 13 13.55 -16.07 -1.58
CA GLN A 13 14.07 -14.71 -1.51
C GLN A 13 12.89 -13.75 -1.36
N LYS A 14 12.76 -13.14 -0.18
CA LYS A 14 11.76 -12.10 0.06
C LYS A 14 12.06 -10.91 -0.85
N PRO A 15 11.04 -10.29 -1.49
CA PRO A 15 11.26 -9.09 -2.28
C PRO A 15 11.95 -8.00 -1.47
N LEU A 16 12.83 -7.26 -2.13
CA LEU A 16 13.56 -6.11 -1.59
C LEU A 16 14.37 -6.45 -0.32
N SER A 17 15.29 -7.43 -0.41
CA SER A 17 16.09 -7.89 0.74
C SER A 17 16.99 -6.79 1.34
N ASN A 18 17.37 -5.79 0.54
CA ASN A 18 18.23 -4.67 0.93
C ASN A 18 17.46 -3.34 1.07
N ALA A 19 16.13 -3.41 1.19
CA ALA A 19 15.27 -2.26 1.43
C ALA A 19 15.37 -1.72 2.85
N PHE A 20 14.90 -0.48 3.00
CA PHE A 20 14.59 0.12 4.29
C PHE A 20 13.20 -0.32 4.74
N ASP A 21 12.96 -0.35 6.05
CA ASP A 21 11.60 -0.43 6.57
C ASP A 21 10.85 0.85 6.20
N ASP A 22 9.60 0.70 5.77
CA ASP A 22 8.72 1.81 5.45
C ASP A 22 7.62 1.90 6.51
N ASP A 23 7.75 2.86 7.42
CA ASP A 23 6.90 2.95 8.61
C ASP A 23 5.58 3.68 8.31
N TRP A 24 4.72 3.03 7.54
CA TRP A 24 3.33 3.44 7.37
C TRP A 24 2.39 2.46 8.08
N GLN A 25 1.19 2.95 8.40
CA GLN A 25 0.17 2.22 9.12
C GLN A 25 -1.22 2.46 8.51
N TRP A 26 -2.22 1.66 8.89
CA TRP A 26 -3.60 1.91 8.47
C TRP A 26 -4.11 3.24 9.05
N ASN A 27 -4.75 4.05 8.21
CA ASN A 27 -5.13 5.41 8.54
C ASN A 27 -6.41 5.43 9.39
N SER A 28 -6.34 6.05 10.57
CA SER A 28 -7.52 6.20 11.41
C SER A 28 -8.57 7.12 10.82
N ASP A 29 -8.15 8.05 9.98
CA ASP A 29 -8.98 9.15 9.52
C ASP A 29 -9.50 8.90 8.08
N ASP A 30 -9.05 7.81 7.45
CA ASP A 30 -9.45 7.41 6.09
C ASP A 30 -9.89 5.94 6.05
N ARG A 31 -11.07 5.70 6.64
CA ARG A 31 -11.71 4.39 6.80
C ARG A 31 -13.22 4.50 6.85
N SER A 32 -13.94 3.40 6.64
CA SER A 32 -15.36 3.31 7.00
C SER A 32 -15.56 3.16 8.51
N ASP A 33 -16.73 3.55 9.02
CA ASP A 33 -17.10 3.38 10.44
C ASP A 33 -17.14 1.93 10.92
N ALA A 34 -17.36 0.97 10.01
CA ALA A 34 -17.36 -0.46 10.28
C ALA A 34 -15.93 -1.05 10.49
N VAL A 35 -14.90 -0.20 10.62
CA VAL A 35 -13.51 -0.60 10.82
C VAL A 35 -13.00 -0.14 12.19
N ARG A 36 -12.41 -1.07 12.94
CA ARG A 36 -11.62 -0.76 14.14
C ARG A 36 -10.16 -1.12 13.94
N ILE A 37 -9.30 -0.20 14.34
CA ILE A 37 -7.86 -0.32 14.24
C ILE A 37 -7.28 -0.59 15.64
N LEU A 38 -6.31 -1.49 15.72
CA LEU A 38 -5.59 -1.86 16.94
C LEU A 38 -4.08 -1.91 16.67
N ASN A 39 -3.29 -2.03 17.75
CA ASN A 39 -1.84 -2.20 17.70
C ASN A 39 -1.14 -1.15 16.81
N ASN A 40 -1.33 0.14 17.15
CA ASN A 40 -0.72 1.28 16.45
C ASN A 40 -0.89 1.19 14.92
N GLY A 41 -2.13 1.02 14.46
CA GLY A 41 -2.38 1.01 13.02
C GLY A 41 -1.98 -0.26 12.28
N ARG A 42 -1.55 -1.34 12.96
CA ARG A 42 -1.13 -2.59 12.31
C ARG A 42 -2.24 -3.63 12.16
N ILE A 43 -3.22 -3.65 13.06
CA ILE A 43 -4.31 -4.63 13.06
C ILE A 43 -5.62 -3.94 12.70
N VAL A 44 -6.36 -4.49 11.74
CA VAL A 44 -7.66 -3.98 11.27
C VAL A 44 -8.70 -5.07 11.46
N ASN A 45 -9.76 -4.76 12.19
CA ASN A 45 -10.95 -5.59 12.33
C ASN A 45 -12.10 -4.94 11.58
N PHE A 46 -12.74 -5.71 10.71
CA PHE A 46 -13.95 -5.30 9.99
C PHE A 46 -15.20 -5.87 10.66
N HIS A 47 -16.29 -5.11 10.65
CA HIS A 47 -17.65 -5.58 10.97
C HIS A 47 -17.70 -6.36 12.31
N ILE A 48 -17.43 -5.67 13.41
CA ILE A 48 -17.22 -6.28 14.74
C ILE A 48 -18.47 -7.00 15.25
N ASP A 49 -19.63 -6.38 15.04
CA ASP A 49 -20.91 -6.90 15.51
C ASP A 49 -21.59 -7.72 14.41
N TRP A 50 -21.98 -7.06 13.32
CA TRP A 50 -22.51 -7.68 12.11
C TRP A 50 -21.98 -6.98 10.86
N SER A 51 -22.17 -7.61 9.69
CA SER A 51 -21.83 -7.00 8.41
C SER A 51 -23.08 -6.50 7.70
N SER A 52 -23.12 -5.20 7.41
CA SER A 52 -24.18 -4.52 6.63
C SER A 52 -23.75 -4.12 5.23
N GLY A 53 -22.59 -4.60 4.76
CA GLY A 53 -22.05 -4.20 3.46
C GLY A 53 -20.56 -4.47 3.33
N THR A 54 -19.90 -3.70 2.47
CA THR A 54 -18.45 -3.78 2.24
C THR A 54 -17.76 -2.58 2.86
N ALA A 55 -16.81 -2.84 3.77
CA ALA A 55 -16.05 -1.82 4.48
C ALA A 55 -14.58 -1.84 4.02
N ALA A 56 -13.92 -0.69 4.03
CA ALA A 56 -12.52 -0.54 3.63
C ALA A 56 -11.78 0.53 4.44
N ILE A 57 -10.46 0.49 4.31
CA ILE A 57 -9.51 1.41 4.95
C ILE A 57 -8.27 1.56 4.07
N ARG A 58 -7.69 2.77 4.04
CA ARG A 58 -6.42 3.06 3.37
C ARG A 58 -5.25 3.15 4.35
N GLY A 59 -4.03 2.98 3.83
CA GLY A 59 -2.81 3.36 4.52
C GLY A 59 -2.68 4.87 4.67
N ASN A 60 -1.96 5.33 5.68
CA ASN A 60 -1.74 6.77 5.94
C ASN A 60 -0.69 7.41 5.02
N LYS A 61 -0.06 6.62 4.16
CA LYS A 61 1.01 7.07 3.27
C LYS A 61 0.81 6.48 1.87
N PRO A 62 0.93 7.29 0.81
CA PRO A 62 0.91 6.77 -0.54
C PRO A 62 2.22 6.07 -0.92
N ILE A 63 2.10 5.06 -1.78
CA ILE A 63 3.20 4.20 -2.24
C ILE A 63 3.76 4.60 -3.60
N ASN A 64 3.30 5.70 -4.19
CA ASN A 64 3.83 6.25 -5.44
C ASN A 64 4.43 7.66 -5.28
N ILE A 65 4.82 8.04 -4.06
CA ILE A 65 5.48 9.34 -3.80
C ILE A 65 6.75 9.49 -4.65
N TYR A 66 7.54 8.43 -4.76
CA TYR A 66 8.72 8.42 -5.62
C TYR A 66 8.53 7.44 -6.76
N ARG A 67 8.58 7.95 -7.99
CA ARG A 67 8.53 7.12 -9.20
C ARG A 67 9.70 6.14 -9.29
N ASN A 68 10.88 6.50 -8.77
CA ASN A 68 12.09 5.65 -8.80
C ASN A 68 12.21 4.71 -7.58
N CYS A 69 11.09 4.32 -6.98
CA CYS A 69 11.05 3.45 -5.81
C CYS A 69 10.22 2.20 -6.03
N LYS A 70 10.61 1.15 -5.32
CA LYS A 70 9.83 -0.07 -5.13
C LYS A 70 9.31 -0.11 -3.70
N TYR A 71 8.06 -0.53 -3.54
CA TYR A 71 7.41 -0.65 -2.25
C TYR A 71 6.90 -2.07 -2.10
N TYR A 72 7.16 -2.68 -0.95
CA TYR A 72 6.69 -4.02 -0.64
C TYR A 72 6.03 -4.05 0.72
N TRP A 73 4.83 -4.61 0.83
CA TRP A 73 4.19 -4.82 2.12
C TRP A 73 3.46 -6.17 2.17
N GLU A 74 3.33 -6.72 3.38
CA GLU A 74 2.68 -7.99 3.61
C GLU A 74 1.47 -7.81 4.54
N VAL A 75 0.33 -8.35 4.12
CA VAL A 75 -0.90 -8.36 4.92
C VAL A 75 -1.33 -9.80 5.17
N LEU A 76 -1.44 -10.17 6.43
CA LEU A 76 -1.99 -11.45 6.86
C LEU A 76 -3.51 -11.32 6.99
N LEU A 77 -4.25 -12.07 6.17
CA LEU A 77 -5.67 -12.33 6.39
C LEU A 77 -5.75 -13.46 7.41
N LYS A 78 -6.25 -13.17 8.62
CA LYS A 78 -6.13 -14.08 9.76
C LYS A 78 -7.40 -14.91 9.96
N ASP A 79 -7.25 -16.23 9.95
CA ASP A 79 -8.18 -17.32 10.33
C ASP A 79 -9.53 -17.38 9.60
N ARG A 80 -10.12 -16.24 9.23
CA ARG A 80 -11.50 -16.06 8.80
C ARG A 80 -11.57 -15.51 7.37
N ILE A 81 -11.04 -16.28 6.43
CA ILE A 81 -11.21 -16.00 5.00
C ILE A 81 -12.48 -16.68 4.51
N PHE A 82 -13.53 -15.91 4.28
CA PHE A 82 -14.83 -16.39 3.79
C PHE A 82 -15.69 -15.24 3.27
N GLY A 83 -16.92 -15.56 2.85
CA GLY A 83 -17.95 -14.59 2.52
C GLY A 83 -17.87 -14.08 1.08
N THR A 84 -18.52 -12.95 0.82
CA THR A 84 -18.68 -12.45 -0.55
C THR A 84 -17.38 -11.89 -1.11
N SER A 85 -16.69 -11.06 -0.32
CA SER A 85 -15.53 -10.30 -0.77
C SER A 85 -14.60 -9.95 0.40
N MET A 86 -13.31 -10.22 0.19
CA MET A 86 -12.19 -9.79 1.05
C MET A 86 -11.08 -9.46 0.07
N MET A 87 -10.52 -8.25 0.14
CA MET A 87 -9.62 -7.75 -0.89
C MET A 87 -8.42 -7.00 -0.32
N ILE A 88 -7.34 -7.01 -1.10
CA ILE A 88 -6.14 -6.19 -0.88
C ILE A 88 -5.76 -5.54 -2.21
N GLY A 89 -5.36 -4.28 -2.18
CA GLY A 89 -4.86 -3.61 -3.38
C GLY A 89 -4.48 -2.16 -3.16
N LEU A 90 -4.68 -1.37 -4.20
CA LEU A 90 -4.42 0.06 -4.24
C LEU A 90 -5.69 0.81 -4.58
N THR A 91 -5.86 1.99 -3.98
CA THR A 91 -6.87 2.96 -4.41
C THR A 91 -6.31 4.36 -4.44
N THR A 92 -6.91 5.23 -5.25
CA THR A 92 -6.74 6.67 -5.08
C THR A 92 -7.64 7.19 -3.97
N SER A 93 -7.39 8.42 -3.51
CA SER A 93 -8.22 9.13 -2.53
C SER A 93 -9.71 9.24 -2.94
N LYS A 94 -10.00 9.17 -4.25
CA LYS A 94 -11.34 9.29 -4.84
C LYS A 94 -12.18 8.00 -4.73
N ALA A 95 -11.57 6.85 -4.43
CA ALA A 95 -12.35 5.63 -4.21
C ALA A 95 -13.24 5.76 -2.95
N LYS A 96 -14.40 5.10 -2.95
CA LYS A 96 -15.24 5.03 -1.75
C LYS A 96 -14.70 3.95 -0.81
N LEU A 97 -14.87 4.15 0.50
CA LEU A 97 -14.41 3.18 1.52
C LEU A 97 -15.55 2.37 2.15
N TYR A 98 -16.79 2.58 1.71
CA TYR A 98 -17.93 1.83 2.18
C TYR A 98 -18.98 1.64 1.09
N SER A 99 -19.77 0.57 1.19
CA SER A 99 -20.92 0.27 0.35
C SER A 99 -21.93 -0.54 1.16
N ASP A 100 -23.22 -0.20 1.11
CA ASP A 100 -24.31 -1.00 1.72
C ASP A 100 -24.58 -2.31 0.95
N SER A 101 -23.82 -2.58 -0.12
CA SER A 101 -23.86 -3.83 -0.86
C SER A 101 -22.62 -4.67 -0.59
N TYR A 102 -22.77 -6.00 -0.65
CA TYR A 102 -21.67 -6.95 -0.56
C TYR A 102 -20.99 -7.11 -1.92
N ILE A 103 -19.91 -6.35 -2.16
CA ILE A 103 -19.27 -6.22 -3.47
C ILE A 103 -17.75 -6.33 -3.40
N ASN A 104 -17.10 -6.51 -4.55
CA ASN A 104 -15.67 -6.28 -4.70
C ASN A 104 -15.43 -4.77 -4.79
N LEU A 105 -15.26 -4.12 -3.64
CA LEU A 105 -15.18 -2.66 -3.54
C LEU A 105 -13.94 -2.09 -4.23
N ILE A 106 -12.78 -2.72 -4.02
CA ILE A 106 -11.53 -2.29 -4.65
C ILE A 106 -11.57 -2.71 -6.12
N GLY A 107 -11.67 -1.74 -7.02
CA GLY A 107 -11.78 -1.97 -8.46
C GLY A 107 -13.22 -2.03 -8.98
N GLU A 108 -14.23 -1.73 -8.16
CA GLU A 108 -15.60 -1.45 -8.62
C GLU A 108 -15.63 -0.33 -9.67
N ASN A 109 -14.73 0.65 -9.53
CA ASN A 109 -14.57 1.75 -10.47
C ASN A 109 -13.08 1.93 -10.83
N LYS A 110 -12.79 2.96 -11.64
CA LYS A 110 -11.43 3.27 -12.12
C LYS A 110 -10.44 3.71 -11.03
N PHE A 111 -10.88 3.96 -9.80
CA PHE A 111 -10.04 4.48 -8.71
C PHE A 111 -9.44 3.38 -7.82
N GLY A 112 -9.58 2.09 -8.20
CA GLY A 112 -9.03 0.98 -7.43
C GLY A 112 -8.53 -0.19 -8.30
N TRP A 113 -7.55 -0.91 -7.76
CA TRP A 113 -6.92 -2.11 -8.34
C TRP A 113 -6.76 -3.14 -7.22
N GLY A 114 -7.56 -4.20 -7.23
CA GLY A 114 -7.68 -5.10 -6.08
C GLY A 114 -7.61 -6.58 -6.43
N LEU A 115 -6.98 -7.37 -5.55
CA LEU A 115 -7.05 -8.83 -5.55
C LEU A 115 -8.06 -9.28 -4.49
N SER A 116 -9.06 -10.06 -4.92
CA SER A 116 -10.03 -10.71 -4.04
C SER A 116 -9.53 -12.07 -3.54
N HIS A 117 -10.00 -12.51 -2.37
CA HIS A 117 -9.72 -13.85 -1.84
C HIS A 117 -10.23 -14.98 -2.74
N LYS A 118 -11.11 -14.69 -3.70
CA LYS A 118 -11.55 -15.64 -4.73
C LYS A 118 -10.52 -15.83 -5.86
N GLY A 119 -9.36 -15.19 -5.76
CA GLY A 119 -8.28 -15.29 -6.75
C GLY A 119 -8.53 -14.46 -8.01
N LEU A 120 -9.47 -13.51 -7.96
CA LEU A 120 -9.81 -12.60 -9.05
C LEU A 120 -9.18 -11.23 -8.80
N VAL A 121 -8.60 -10.63 -9.83
CA VAL A 121 -8.18 -9.22 -9.81
C VAL A 121 -9.25 -8.36 -10.45
N TRP A 122 -9.51 -7.19 -9.87
CA TRP A 122 -10.60 -6.26 -10.21
C TRP A 122 -10.07 -4.85 -10.46
N HIS A 123 -10.54 -4.23 -11.55
CA HIS A 123 -10.32 -2.82 -11.86
C HIS A 123 -11.42 -2.33 -12.81
N ASN A 124 -11.97 -1.14 -12.57
CA ASN A 124 -12.97 -0.53 -13.43
C ASN A 124 -14.17 -1.44 -13.76
N ASN A 125 -14.70 -2.13 -12.74
CA ASN A 125 -15.78 -3.10 -12.84
C ASN A 125 -15.50 -4.30 -13.76
N GLN A 126 -14.24 -4.50 -14.14
CA GLN A 126 -13.78 -5.65 -14.91
C GLN A 126 -12.94 -6.55 -14.00
N TRP A 127 -12.98 -7.85 -14.30
CA TRP A 127 -12.24 -8.84 -13.54
C TRP A 127 -11.61 -9.89 -14.44
N ARG A 128 -10.55 -10.52 -13.94
CA ARG A 128 -9.95 -11.71 -14.56
C ARG A 128 -9.46 -12.68 -13.49
N GLN A 129 -9.45 -13.97 -13.82
CA GLN A 129 -8.79 -14.97 -12.97
C GLN A 129 -7.30 -14.69 -12.93
N TYR A 130 -6.73 -14.69 -11.73
CA TYR A 130 -5.33 -14.37 -11.51
C TYR A 130 -4.58 -15.46 -10.74
N THR A 131 -5.21 -16.03 -9.72
CA THR A 131 -4.64 -17.16 -8.95
C THR A 131 -5.76 -18.08 -8.48
N LYS A 132 -5.43 -19.26 -7.94
CA LYS A 132 -6.43 -20.11 -7.29
C LYS A 132 -7.02 -19.37 -6.07
N PRO A 133 -8.33 -19.55 -5.77
CA PRO A 133 -8.93 -19.01 -4.57
C PRO A 133 -8.11 -19.29 -3.31
N PHE A 134 -8.22 -18.41 -2.33
CA PHE A 134 -7.60 -18.59 -1.03
C PHE A 134 -8.36 -19.71 -0.31
N GLN A 135 -7.65 -20.45 0.55
CA GLN A 135 -8.31 -21.51 1.29
C GLN A 135 -9.23 -20.87 2.34
N GLU A 136 -10.49 -21.29 2.34
CA GLU A 136 -11.45 -20.77 3.31
C GLU A 136 -11.06 -21.15 4.74
N ASN A 137 -11.35 -20.26 5.68
CA ASN A 137 -11.09 -20.43 7.10
C ASN A 137 -9.62 -20.77 7.45
N CYS A 138 -8.69 -20.39 6.57
CA CYS A 138 -7.26 -20.56 6.78
C CYS A 138 -6.57 -19.21 6.63
N SER A 139 -5.60 -18.95 7.50
CA SER A 139 -4.77 -17.75 7.38
C SER A 139 -4.01 -17.76 6.05
N THR A 140 -3.97 -16.62 5.35
CA THR A 140 -3.23 -16.46 4.08
C THR A 140 -2.41 -15.17 4.16
N LEU A 141 -1.12 -15.25 3.85
CA LEU A 141 -0.24 -14.09 3.79
C LEU A 141 -0.18 -13.57 2.36
N ILE A 142 -0.52 -12.30 2.15
CA ILE A 142 -0.45 -11.65 0.84
C ILE A 142 0.63 -10.57 0.86
N GLY A 143 1.64 -10.76 0.02
CA GLY A 143 2.65 -9.74 -0.28
C GLY A 143 2.21 -8.90 -1.48
N CYS A 144 2.47 -7.60 -1.45
CA CYS A 144 2.19 -6.67 -2.52
C CYS A 144 3.48 -5.93 -2.88
N LEU A 145 3.96 -6.08 -4.12
CA LEU A 145 5.12 -5.37 -4.65
C LEU A 145 4.64 -4.34 -5.67
N TYR A 146 4.76 -3.06 -5.35
CA TYR A 146 4.62 -1.97 -6.30
C TYR A 146 5.98 -1.57 -6.86
N ASP A 147 6.09 -1.57 -8.18
CA ASP A 147 7.26 -1.10 -8.92
C ASP A 147 6.91 0.24 -9.56
N GLY A 148 7.38 1.34 -8.97
CA GLY A 148 7.07 2.70 -9.43
C GLY A 148 7.67 3.02 -10.80
N HIS A 149 8.80 2.40 -11.16
CA HIS A 149 9.45 2.64 -12.45
C HIS A 149 8.69 1.96 -13.59
N ASN A 150 8.24 0.73 -13.37
CA ASN A 150 7.49 -0.01 -14.38
C ASN A 150 5.97 0.21 -14.28
N GLY A 151 5.50 0.93 -13.25
CA GLY A 151 4.07 1.15 -13.00
C GLY A 151 3.29 -0.13 -12.77
N THR A 152 3.85 -1.10 -12.04
CA THR A 152 3.20 -2.41 -11.85
C THR A 152 2.92 -2.72 -10.40
N ILE A 153 1.89 -3.55 -10.16
CA ILE A 153 1.71 -4.24 -8.88
C ILE A 153 1.69 -5.75 -9.10
N THR A 154 2.49 -6.45 -8.30
CA THR A 154 2.68 -7.90 -8.28
C THR A 154 2.26 -8.42 -6.92
N TYR A 155 1.40 -9.45 -6.88
CA TYR A 155 1.01 -10.09 -5.62
C TYR A 155 1.80 -11.37 -5.36
N TYR A 156 2.00 -11.66 -4.09
CA TYR A 156 2.58 -12.89 -3.56
C TYR A 156 1.54 -13.55 -2.65
N LYS A 157 1.40 -14.87 -2.72
CA LYS A 157 0.56 -15.65 -1.80
C LYS A 157 1.44 -16.66 -1.08
N ASP A 158 1.50 -16.54 0.25
CA ASP A 158 2.31 -17.38 1.13
C ASP A 158 3.79 -17.46 0.66
N GLY A 159 4.33 -16.30 0.24
CA GLY A 159 5.68 -16.14 -0.27
C GLY A 159 5.86 -16.49 -1.76
N GLN A 160 4.89 -17.11 -2.42
CA GLN A 160 4.96 -17.44 -3.84
C GLN A 160 4.54 -16.24 -4.70
N CYS A 161 5.42 -15.80 -5.61
CA CYS A 161 5.09 -14.78 -6.61
C CYS A 161 4.00 -15.27 -7.56
N LEU A 162 2.95 -14.47 -7.76
CA LEU A 162 1.84 -14.79 -8.66
C LEU A 162 1.93 -14.12 -10.04
N GLY A 163 2.98 -13.32 -10.28
CA GLY A 163 3.17 -12.53 -11.50
C GLY A 163 2.65 -11.10 -11.38
N ILE A 164 2.56 -10.39 -12.51
CA ILE A 164 2.06 -9.00 -12.54
C ILE A 164 0.53 -9.03 -12.61
N ALA A 165 -0.12 -8.35 -11.65
CA ALA A 165 -1.57 -8.24 -11.59
C ALA A 165 -2.10 -7.05 -12.40
N PHE A 166 -1.45 -5.90 -12.28
CA PHE A 166 -1.79 -4.68 -13.02
C PHE A 166 -0.52 -3.95 -13.46
N GLY A 167 -0.61 -3.26 -14.60
CA GLY A 167 0.41 -2.35 -15.14
C GLY A 167 -0.21 -0.99 -15.48
N GLY A 168 0.61 -0.03 -15.89
CA GLY A 168 0.18 1.33 -16.23
C GLY A 168 -0.12 2.22 -15.02
N LEU A 169 0.27 1.80 -13.81
CA LEU A 169 0.04 2.57 -12.59
C LEU A 169 0.94 3.82 -12.48
N ASP A 170 1.98 3.90 -13.31
CA ASP A 170 2.86 5.07 -13.49
C ASP A 170 2.17 6.21 -14.23
N SER A 171 1.14 5.92 -15.03
CA SER A 171 0.34 6.91 -15.75
C SER A 171 -0.74 7.58 -14.89
N ILE A 172 -0.90 7.15 -13.64
CA ILE A 172 -1.91 7.67 -12.71
C ILE A 172 -1.39 8.96 -12.08
N ASP A 173 -2.06 10.07 -12.41
CA ASP A 173 -1.83 11.38 -11.82
C ASP A 173 -2.65 11.56 -10.53
N ASP A 174 -2.44 10.65 -9.57
CA ASP A 174 -3.06 10.67 -8.24
C ASP A 174 -2.21 9.83 -7.29
N TYR A 175 -2.36 10.05 -5.99
CA TYR A 175 -1.70 9.23 -4.99
C TYR A 175 -2.36 7.86 -4.87
N LEU A 176 -1.54 6.82 -4.84
CA LEU A 176 -1.96 5.43 -4.65
C LEU A 176 -1.71 5.01 -3.21
N TYR A 177 -2.75 4.50 -2.56
CA TYR A 177 -2.69 4.07 -1.17
C TYR A 177 -2.95 2.58 -1.06
N PRO A 178 -2.14 1.83 -0.27
CA PRO A 178 -2.48 0.49 0.16
C PRO A 178 -3.90 0.50 0.74
N THR A 179 -4.74 -0.42 0.28
CA THR A 179 -6.15 -0.48 0.66
C THR A 179 -6.57 -1.92 0.89
N ILE A 180 -7.35 -2.15 1.93
CA ILE A 180 -7.98 -3.44 2.22
C ILE A 180 -9.47 -3.26 2.41
N SER A 181 -10.25 -4.27 2.02
CA SER A 181 -11.71 -4.26 2.18
C SER A 181 -12.26 -5.62 2.56
N SER A 182 -13.41 -5.64 3.26
CA SER A 182 -14.07 -6.87 3.67
C SER A 182 -15.59 -6.74 3.78
N THR A 183 -16.28 -7.81 3.38
CA THR A 183 -17.69 -8.08 3.70
C THR A 183 -17.83 -9.07 4.86
N ALA A 184 -16.74 -9.70 5.31
CA ALA A 184 -16.81 -10.74 6.31
C ALA A 184 -16.86 -10.14 7.72
N ALA A 185 -17.90 -10.52 8.48
CA ALA A 185 -18.04 -10.16 9.88
C ALA A 185 -16.86 -10.68 10.70
N GLN A 186 -16.36 -9.84 11.62
CA GLN A 186 -15.26 -10.16 12.53
C GLN A 186 -14.01 -10.67 11.80
N SER A 187 -13.75 -10.18 10.59
CA SER A 187 -12.54 -10.52 9.85
C SER A 187 -11.39 -9.60 10.26
N GLN A 188 -10.18 -10.16 10.31
CA GLN A 188 -8.98 -9.48 10.78
C GLN A 188 -7.88 -9.50 9.71
N PHE A 189 -7.29 -8.32 9.48
CA PHE A 189 -6.16 -8.11 8.59
C PHE A 189 -5.01 -7.52 9.41
N ILE A 190 -3.80 -8.03 9.22
CA ILE A 190 -2.61 -7.59 9.97
C ILE A 190 -1.52 -7.17 8.98
N LEU A 191 -1.08 -5.92 9.07
CA LEU A 191 0.10 -5.44 8.36
C LEU A 191 1.36 -5.99 9.06
N ILE A 192 2.07 -6.91 8.40
CA ILE A 192 3.21 -7.64 8.96
C ILE A 192 4.52 -6.88 8.74
N THR A 193 4.74 -6.39 7.52
CA THR A 193 5.92 -5.62 7.16
C THR A 193 5.57 -4.66 6.03
N ALA A 194 6.31 -3.56 5.96
CA ALA A 194 6.30 -2.61 4.88
C ALA A 194 7.75 -2.17 4.64
N LYS A 195 8.15 -2.12 3.38
CA LYS A 195 9.51 -1.89 2.94
C LYS A 195 9.54 -0.99 1.73
N ARG A 196 10.62 -0.23 1.60
CA ARG A 196 10.87 0.65 0.46
C ARG A 196 12.32 0.54 -0.01
N GLU A 197 12.49 0.42 -1.31
CA GLU A 197 13.80 0.39 -1.97
C GLU A 197 13.89 1.47 -3.04
N PHE A 198 14.99 2.22 -3.02
CA PHE A 198 15.36 3.17 -4.07
C PHE A 198 16.13 2.44 -5.17
N LEU A 199 15.81 2.73 -6.44
CA LEU A 199 16.45 2.08 -7.58
C LEU A 199 17.91 2.48 -7.78
N ASN A 200 18.26 3.73 -7.47
CA ASN A 200 19.61 4.24 -7.67
C ASN A 200 20.28 4.63 -6.33
N LEU A 201 21.62 4.61 -6.33
CA LEU A 201 22.42 4.94 -5.16
C LEU A 201 22.24 6.42 -4.76
N GLN A 202 21.97 7.30 -5.72
CA GLN A 202 21.83 8.73 -5.48
C GLN A 202 20.63 9.04 -4.56
N ASP A 203 19.45 8.53 -4.90
CA ASP A 203 18.22 8.67 -4.12
C ASP A 203 18.34 7.94 -2.77
N ARG A 204 18.99 6.77 -2.75
CA ARG A 204 19.31 6.04 -1.50
C ARG A 204 20.19 6.87 -0.57
N CYS A 205 21.28 7.44 -1.06
CA CYS A 205 22.17 8.28 -0.28
C CYS A 205 21.47 9.54 0.21
N ARG A 206 20.67 10.20 -0.65
CA ARG A 206 19.87 11.37 -0.25
C ARG A 206 18.90 11.03 0.88
N HIS A 207 18.19 9.90 0.78
CA HIS A 207 17.29 9.45 1.83
C HIS A 207 18.03 9.24 3.17
N VAL A 208 19.12 8.49 3.16
CA VAL A 208 19.92 8.21 4.38
C VAL A 208 20.48 9.50 4.98
N LEU A 209 21.00 10.41 4.16
CA LEU A 209 21.56 11.68 4.61
C LEU A 209 20.50 12.58 5.25
N ARG A 210 19.31 12.69 4.63
CA ARG A 210 18.18 13.48 5.19
C ARG A 210 17.62 12.91 6.49
N GLN A 211 17.75 11.61 6.72
CA GLN A 211 17.37 10.98 8.00
C GLN A 211 18.45 11.16 9.07
N SER A 212 19.72 11.24 8.66
CA SER A 212 20.86 11.33 9.58
C SER A 212 21.17 12.76 10.00
N TYR A 213 20.87 13.75 9.15
CA TYR A 213 21.25 15.14 9.34
C TYR A 213 20.08 16.09 9.05
N SER A 214 19.93 17.14 9.87
CA SER A 214 19.05 18.28 9.54
C SER A 214 19.77 19.25 8.61
N PHE A 215 19.13 19.53 7.47
CA PHE A 215 19.59 20.50 6.48
C PHE A 215 18.90 21.87 6.61
N GLU A 216 18.13 22.10 7.68
CA GLU A 216 17.36 23.35 7.90
C GLU A 216 18.25 24.61 7.97
N HIS A 217 19.47 24.48 8.50
CA HIS A 217 20.44 25.58 8.58
C HIS A 217 21.32 25.64 7.33
N HIS A 218 20.81 26.33 6.30
CA HIS A 218 21.40 26.36 4.95
C HIS A 218 22.85 26.88 4.91
N TYR A 219 23.21 27.83 5.77
CA TYR A 219 24.52 28.49 5.74
C TYR A 219 25.69 27.58 6.14
N GLY A 220 25.49 26.64 7.07
CA GLY A 220 26.56 25.75 7.51
C GLY A 220 26.92 24.70 6.45
N TRP A 221 25.91 24.14 5.80
CA TRP A 221 26.11 23.07 4.81
C TRP A 221 26.62 23.57 3.46
N GLN A 222 26.26 24.78 3.04
CA GLN A 222 26.74 25.38 1.79
C GLN A 222 28.28 25.56 1.75
N GLN A 223 28.93 25.63 2.92
CA GLN A 223 30.39 25.74 3.02
C GLN A 223 31.08 24.37 3.04
N ILE A 224 30.35 23.31 3.39
CA ILE A 224 30.89 21.94 3.55
C ILE A 224 30.64 21.11 2.29
N LEU A 225 29.47 21.26 1.67
CA LEU A 225 29.04 20.44 0.54
C LEU A 225 29.08 21.23 -0.78
N PRO A 226 29.50 20.59 -1.88
CA PRO A 226 29.36 21.17 -3.21
C PRO A 226 27.91 21.59 -3.49
N LYS A 227 27.72 22.79 -4.06
CA LYS A 227 26.39 23.40 -4.32
C LYS A 227 25.39 22.44 -4.94
N ARG A 228 25.80 21.65 -5.94
CA ARG A 228 24.93 20.70 -6.65
C ARG A 228 24.43 19.57 -5.75
N ILE A 229 25.27 19.08 -4.84
CA ILE A 229 24.91 18.03 -3.88
C ILE A 229 23.97 18.62 -2.83
N PHE A 230 24.31 19.79 -2.28
CA PHE A 230 23.46 20.46 -1.29
C PHE A 230 22.07 20.74 -1.85
N GLN A 231 21.98 21.32 -3.05
CA GLN A 231 20.72 21.54 -3.76
C GLN A 231 19.94 20.24 -3.89
N TYR A 232 20.55 19.17 -4.39
CA TYR A 232 19.87 17.88 -4.51
C TYR A 232 19.38 17.32 -3.17
N LEU A 233 20.13 17.50 -2.07
CA LEU A 233 19.71 17.07 -0.74
C LEU A 233 18.50 17.86 -0.22
N ILE A 234 18.44 19.17 -0.45
CA ILE A 234 17.36 20.04 0.02
C ILE A 234 16.16 20.14 -0.92
N LEU A 235 16.27 19.63 -2.17
CA LEU A 235 15.14 19.57 -3.08
C LEU A 235 13.93 19.07 -2.30
N HIS A 236 12.85 19.83 -2.30
CA HIS A 236 11.57 19.30 -1.83
C HIS A 236 11.18 18.22 -2.83
N GLU A 237 10.71 17.10 -2.30
CA GLU A 237 10.39 15.91 -3.07
C GLU A 237 9.13 16.20 -3.87
N GLU A 238 9.28 16.87 -5.02
CA GLU A 238 8.19 17.29 -5.92
C GLU A 238 6.88 17.52 -5.18
N GLU A 239 6.82 18.60 -4.39
CA GLU A 239 5.53 19.17 -4.06
C GLU A 239 4.87 19.55 -5.39
N SER A 240 3.74 18.90 -5.69
CA SER A 240 2.48 19.63 -5.70
C SER A 240 2.40 20.92 -6.54
N GLU A 241 3.21 21.12 -7.59
CA GLU A 241 3.16 22.31 -8.46
C GLU A 241 1.93 22.34 -9.40
N SER A 242 0.88 21.58 -9.08
CA SER A 242 -0.45 21.73 -9.68
C SER A 242 -1.57 22.04 -8.67
N ILE A 243 -1.29 22.07 -7.36
CA ILE A 243 -2.33 22.28 -6.33
C ILE A 243 -2.46 23.74 -5.90
N GLU A 244 -1.38 24.54 -5.85
CA GLU A 244 -1.50 25.98 -5.55
C GLU A 244 -1.91 26.82 -6.77
N PHE A 245 -1.56 26.42 -8.00
CA PHE A 245 -1.96 27.15 -9.21
C PHE A 245 -3.47 27.04 -9.51
N ASN A 246 -4.14 25.99 -9.04
CA ASN A 246 -5.58 25.77 -9.25
C ASN A 246 -6.46 26.35 -8.13
N GLN A 247 -5.90 26.67 -6.96
CA GLN A 247 -6.66 27.31 -5.87
C GLN A 247 -6.72 28.84 -6.04
N GLN A 248 -5.74 29.46 -6.71
CA GLN A 248 -5.78 30.90 -7.02
C GLN A 248 -6.63 31.25 -8.26
N GLN A 249 -6.85 30.31 -9.20
CA GLN A 249 -7.71 30.57 -10.37
C GLN A 249 -9.22 30.37 -10.10
N ASN A 250 -9.59 29.69 -9.02
CA ASN A 250 -11.00 29.45 -8.66
C ASN A 250 -11.56 30.44 -7.62
N GLN A 251 -10.80 31.46 -7.22
CA GLN A 251 -11.31 32.60 -6.43
C GLN A 251 -11.55 33.86 -7.28
N VAL A 252 -11.29 33.80 -8.59
CA VAL A 252 -11.62 34.88 -9.53
C VAL A 252 -12.40 34.29 -10.70
N LYS A 253 -13.62 33.83 -10.41
CA LYS A 253 -14.75 33.75 -11.35
C LYS A 253 -16.05 33.51 -10.60
#